data_AF-A0A7X9KDE2-F1
#
_entry.id   AF-A0A7X9KDE2-F1
#
_cell.length_a   1.000
_cell.length_b   1.000
_cell.length_c   1.000
_cell.angle_alpha   90.00
_cell.angle_beta   90.00
_cell.angle_gamma   90.00
#
_symmetry.space_group_name_H-M   'P 1'
#
loop_
_entity.id
_entity.type
_entity.pdbx_description
1 polymer ?
#
loop_
_entity_poly.entity_id
_entity_poly.type
_entity_poly.pdbx_seq_one_letter_code
_entity_poly.pdbx_strand_id
1 'polypeptide(L)' 'LPELVTKKTQIPAYVADMPLECVAIGTGKALDDLDKLRSSGSLIGASRRRERKVW' A
#
# COMPACT_ATOMS: atom_id res chain seq x y z
N LEU A 1 2.86 -19.69 -13.38
CA LEU A 1 3.58 -18.41 -13.19
C LEU A 1 4.21 -18.27 -11.80
N PRO A 2 3.46 -18.39 -10.68
CA PRO A 2 4.06 -18.31 -9.34
C PRO A 2 5.15 -19.37 -9.10
N GLU A 3 5.05 -20.53 -9.74
CA GLU A 3 6.05 -21.62 -9.65
C GLU A 3 7.39 -21.22 -10.26
N LEU A 4 7.38 -20.46 -11.36
CA LEU A 4 8.61 -19.98 -12.01
C LEU A 4 9.29 -18.90 -11.17
N VAL A 5 8.51 -17.96 -10.62
CA VAL A 5 9.02 -16.94 -9.70
C VAL A 5 9.65 -17.64 -8.49
N THR A 6 8.93 -18.58 -7.88
CA THR A 6 9.42 -19.37 -6.75
C THR A 6 10.72 -20.10 -7.08
N LYS A 7 10.79 -20.78 -8.24
CA LYS A 7 12.00 -21.49 -8.67
C LYS A 7 13.18 -20.55 -8.86
N LYS A 8 12.96 -19.34 -9.37
CA LYS A 8 14.05 -18.38 -9.68
C LYS A 8 14.52 -17.60 -8.46
N THR A 9 13.61 -17.25 -7.55
CA THR A 9 13.94 -16.42 -6.38
C THR A 9 14.22 -17.24 -5.13
N GLN A 10 13.81 -18.52 -5.10
CA GLN A 10 13.75 -19.34 -3.89
C GLN A 10 12.84 -18.75 -2.79
N ILE A 11 11.92 -17.87 -3.17
CA ILE A 11 10.92 -17.25 -2.28
C ILE A 11 9.54 -17.78 -2.70
N PRO A 12 8.73 -18.32 -1.78
CA PRO A 12 7.38 -18.78 -2.10
C PRO A 12 6.51 -17.67 -2.67
N ALA A 13 5.96 -17.87 -3.87
CA ALA A 13 5.05 -16.95 -4.53
C ALA A 13 3.64 -17.54 -4.60
N TYR A 14 2.64 -16.68 -4.38
CA TYR A 14 1.22 -17.05 -4.38
C TYR A 14 0.44 -16.04 -5.23
N VAL A 15 -0.64 -16.52 -5.86
CA VAL A 15 -1.60 -15.66 -6.55
C VAL A 15 -2.68 -15.28 -5.55
N ALA A 16 -3.00 -13.99 -5.45
CA ALA A 16 -4.09 -13.51 -4.60
C ALA A 16 -5.44 -14.07 -5.08
N ASP A 17 -6.40 -14.23 -4.17
CA ASP A 17 -7.74 -14.76 -4.48
C ASP A 17 -8.49 -13.91 -5.53
N MET A 18 -8.27 -12.58 -5.50
CA MET A 18 -8.88 -11.60 -6.40
C MET A 18 -7.81 -10.74 -7.08
N PRO A 19 -7.03 -11.28 -8.04
CA PRO A 19 -5.82 -10.63 -8.53
C PRO A 19 -6.11 -9.41 -9.41
N LEU A 20 -7.29 -9.33 -10.03
CA LEU A 20 -7.69 -8.21 -10.88
C LEU A 20 -8.23 -7.01 -10.07
N GLU A 21 -8.68 -7.25 -8.84
CA GLU A 21 -9.39 -6.26 -8.03
C GLU A 21 -8.56 -5.73 -6.85
N CYS A 22 -7.42 -6.36 -6.54
CA CYS A 22 -6.60 -6.08 -5.36
C CYS A 22 -6.27 -4.58 -5.19
N VAL A 23 -6.08 -3.85 -6.30
CA VAL A 23 -5.81 -2.40 -6.29
C VAL A 23 -7.04 -1.61 -5.89
N ALA A 24 -8.21 -1.92 -6.46
CA ALA A 24 -9.46 -1.23 -6.14
C ALA A 24 -9.88 -1.50 -4.69
N ILE A 25 -9.80 -2.77 -4.26
CA ILE A 25 -10.09 -3.18 -2.88
C ILE A 25 -9.12 -2.50 -1.90
N GLY A 26 -7.82 -2.51 -2.19
CA GLY A 26 -6.82 -1.84 -1.36
C GLY A 26 -7.04 -0.33 -1.26
N THR A 27 -7.44 0.29 -2.37
CA THR A 27 -7.78 1.73 -2.42
C THR A 27 -9.01 2.03 -1.59
N GLY A 28 -10.07 1.22 -1.67
CA GLY A 28 -11.27 1.37 -0.85
C GLY A 28 -10.94 1.35 0.65
N LYS A 29 -10.18 0.33 1.10
CA LYS A 29 -9.72 0.23 2.49
C LYS A 29 -8.89 1.44 2.93
N ALA A 30 -8.01 1.94 2.05
CA ALA A 30 -7.22 3.13 2.35
C ALA A 30 -8.05 4.42 2.43
N LEU A 31 -9.14 4.52 1.66
CA LEU A 31 -10.09 5.63 1.76
C LEU A 31 -10.88 5.58 3.07
N ASP A 32 -11.29 4.38 3.52
CA ASP A 32 -11.95 4.18 4.81
C ASP A 32 -11.06 4.62 5.99
N ASP A 33 -9.75 4.39 5.89
CA ASP A 33 -8.75 4.74 6.90
C ASP A 33 -7.98 6.04 6.61
N LEU A 34 -8.47 6.89 5.70
CA LEU A 34 -7.69 8.01 5.16
C LEU A 34 -7.17 8.98 6.23
N ASP A 35 -7.97 9.29 7.26
CA ASP A 35 -7.56 10.20 8.33
C ASP A 35 -6.47 9.59 9.24
N LYS A 36 -6.52 8.27 9.46
CA LYS A 36 -5.45 7.54 10.17
C LYS A 36 -4.16 7.58 9.37
N LEU A 37 -4.24 7.34 8.06
CA LEU A 37 -3.08 7.39 7.16
C LEU A 37 -2.49 8.80 7.02
N ARG A 38 -3.33 9.84 7.09
CA ARG A 38 -2.88 11.24 7.15
C ARG A 38 -2.13 11.55 8.44
N SER A 39 -2.69 11.17 9.58
CA SER A 39 -2.10 11.47 10.90
C SER A 39 -0.81 10.70 11.16
N SER A 40 -0.70 9.46 10.69
CA SER A 40 0.52 8.64 10.75
C SER A 40 1.65 9.13 9.84
N GLY A 41 1.37 10.04 8.89
CA GLY A 41 2.34 10.49 7.90
C GLY A 41 2.62 9.47 6.79
N SER A 42 1.84 8.39 6.72
CA SER A 42 1.97 7.34 5.70
C SER A 42 1.62 7.85 4.29
N LEU A 43 0.89 8.96 4.18
CA LEU A 43 0.65 9.62 2.89
C LEU A 43 1.82 10.55 2.53
N ILE A 44 2.41 10.34 1.35
CA ILE A 44 3.55 11.12 0.82
C ILE A 44 3.29 12.63 0.85
N GLY A 45 2.04 13.07 0.65
CA GLY A 45 1.64 14.48 0.72
C GLY A 45 1.35 15.01 2.15
N ALA A 46 1.08 14.13 3.12
CA ALA A 46 0.83 14.53 4.51
C ALA A 46 2.14 14.91 5.23
N SER A 47 3.25 14.25 4.89
CA SER A 47 4.56 14.52 5.51
C SER A 47 5.09 15.93 5.21
N ARG A 48 4.96 16.41 3.96
CA ARG A 48 5.44 17.74 3.53
C ARG A 48 4.78 18.94 4.23
N ARG A 49 3.65 18.76 4.90
CA ARG A 49 2.95 19.88 5.57
C ARG A 49 3.47 20.15 6.99
N ARG A 50 4.12 19.18 7.65
CA ARG A 50 4.63 19.34 9.02
C ARG A 50 5.75 20.38 9.15
N GLU A 51 6.52 20.62 8.08
CA GLU A 51 7.65 21.58 8.09
C GLU A 51 7.23 23.05 7.93
N ARG A 52 5.93 23.36 7.73
CA ARG A 52 5.44 24.74 7.50
C ARG A 52 4.77 25.39 8.72
N LYS A 53 5.12 24.98 9.94
CA LYS A 53 4.77 25.72 11.16
C LYS A 53 6.05 26.15 11.90
N VAL A 54 6.58 27.30 11.49
CA VAL A 54 7.55 28.08 12.25
C VAL A 54 6.93 29.46 12.41
N TRP A 55 6.29 29.69 13.56
CA TRP A 55 6.03 30.98 14.21
C TRP A 55 5.91 30.70 15.70
#